data_AF-A0A838TLJ2-F1
#
_entry.id   AF-A0A838TLJ2-F1
#
_cell.length_a   1.000
_cell.length_b   1.000
_cell.length_c   1.000
_cell.angle_alpha   90.00
_cell.angle_beta   90.00
_cell.angle_gamma   90.00
#
_symmetry.space_group_name_H-M   'P 1'
#
loop_
_entity.id
_entity.type
_entity.pdbx_description
1 polymer ?
#
loop_
_entity_poly.entity_id
_entity_poly.type
_entity_poly.pdbx_seq_one_letter_code
_entity_poly.pdbx_strand_id
1 'polypeptide(L)'
;RRRPDPVKALYERFCRKIARLGPERISTEGPADFAARAALLLPNESEQIRQISSDYIALRYSLGPGILLAHFANEVNAFTPHGLRTPLAPRV
;
A
#
# COMPACT_ATOMS: atom_id res chain seq x y z
N ARG A 1 9.92 21.43 17.04
CA ARG A 1 9.86 21.22 15.57
C ARG A 1 10.36 19.80 15.28
N ARG A 2 9.49 18.85 14.94
CA ARG A 2 9.90 17.45 14.62
C ARG A 2 10.74 17.50 13.34
N ARG A 3 11.95 16.92 13.34
CA ARG A 3 12.77 16.87 12.12
C ARG A 3 11.96 16.21 10.98
N PRO A 4 12.00 16.74 9.75
CA PRO A 4 11.33 16.11 8.63
C PRO A 4 11.86 14.69 8.45
N ASP A 5 10.95 13.73 8.27
CA ASP A 5 11.29 12.34 7.97
C ASP A 5 12.07 12.31 6.64
N PRO A 6 13.37 11.94 6.65
CA PRO A 6 14.20 11.97 5.46
C PRO A 6 13.68 11.03 4.37
N VAL A 7 13.04 9.91 4.74
CA VAL A 7 12.46 8.94 3.81
C VAL A 7 11.28 9.57 3.07
N LYS A 8 10.38 10.25 3.81
CA LYS A 8 9.24 10.96 3.22
C LYS A 8 9.69 12.09 2.28
N ALA A 9 10.70 12.87 2.68
CA ALA A 9 11.20 13.99 1.87
C ALA A 9 11.80 13.52 0.53
N LEU A 10 12.54 12.40 0.54
CA LEU A 10 13.05 11.77 -0.67
C LEU A 10 11.92 11.28 -1.58
N TYR A 11 10.89 10.67 -1.01
CA TYR A 11 9.74 10.20 -1.77
C TYR A 11 8.93 11.35 -2.40
N GLU A 12 8.71 12.45 -1.68
CA GLU A 12 8.07 13.65 -2.25
C GLU A 12 8.87 14.24 -3.42
N ARG A 13 10.21 14.24 -3.31
CA ARG A 13 11.07 14.66 -4.42
C ARG A 13 10.93 13.73 -5.62
N PHE A 14 10.80 12.43 -5.40
CA PHE A 14 10.52 11.45 -6.44
C PHE A 14 9.16 11.70 -7.12
N CYS A 15 8.08 11.89 -6.35
CA CYS A 15 6.76 12.22 -6.91
C CYS A 15 6.81 13.51 -7.76
N ARG A 16 7.55 14.54 -7.33
CA ARG A 16 7.73 15.77 -8.14
C ARG A 16 8.49 15.53 -9.45
N LYS A 17 9.40 14.57 -9.49
CA LYS A 17 10.10 14.21 -10.75
C LYS A 17 9.14 13.54 -11.73
N ILE A 18 8.31 12.62 -11.25
CA ILE A 18 7.30 11.94 -12.07
C ILE A 18 6.25 12.95 -12.56
N ALA A 19 5.81 13.89 -11.71
CA ALA A 19 4.83 14.90 -12.11
C ALA A 19 5.27 15.75 -13.31
N ARG A 20 6.59 15.96 -13.49
CA ARG A 20 7.14 16.65 -14.67
C ARG A 20 6.99 15.85 -15.97
N LEU A 21 6.82 14.54 -15.86
CA LEU A 21 6.59 13.63 -16.97
C LEU A 21 5.08 13.38 -17.20
N GLY A 22 4.21 13.94 -16.36
CA GLY A 22 2.75 13.86 -16.49
C GLY A 22 2.02 13.32 -15.25
N PRO A 23 2.37 12.12 -14.73
CA PRO A 23 1.62 11.53 -13.63
C PRO A 23 1.85 12.28 -12.30
N GLU A 24 0.83 12.99 -11.83
CA GLU A 24 0.81 13.54 -10.48
C GLU A 24 0.19 12.56 -9.50
N ARG A 25 0.72 12.50 -8.27
CA ARG A 25 0.20 11.64 -7.20
C ARG A 25 -1.05 12.26 -6.59
N ILE A 26 -2.11 11.46 -6.46
CA ILE A 26 -3.35 11.91 -5.82
C ILE A 26 -3.21 11.77 -4.30
N SER A 27 -3.81 12.69 -3.53
CA SER A 27 -3.69 12.71 -2.07
C SER A 27 -4.23 11.46 -1.37
N THR A 28 -5.25 10.82 -1.95
CA THR A 28 -5.86 9.57 -1.46
C THR A 28 -5.13 8.32 -1.96
N GLU A 29 -4.19 8.48 -2.88
CA GLU A 29 -3.52 7.36 -3.54
C GLU A 29 -2.33 6.87 -2.72
N GLY A 30 -2.35 5.57 -2.44
CA GLY A 30 -1.27 4.89 -1.77
C GLY A 30 0.02 4.96 -2.61
N PRO A 31 1.20 4.82 -1.97
CA PRO A 31 2.47 4.75 -2.69
C PRO A 31 2.52 3.61 -3.72
N ALA A 32 1.87 2.48 -3.41
CA ALA A 32 1.78 1.32 -4.29
C ALA A 32 0.86 1.59 -5.50
N ASP A 33 -0.31 2.16 -5.25
CA ASP A 33 -1.29 2.50 -6.30
C ASP A 33 -0.72 3.55 -7.27
N PHE A 34 -0.08 4.58 -6.72
CA PHE A 34 0.61 5.60 -7.50
C PHE A 34 1.70 4.99 -8.38
N ALA A 35 2.52 4.09 -7.82
CA ALA A 35 3.58 3.44 -8.57
C ALA A 35 3.03 2.58 -9.71
N ALA A 36 1.96 1.82 -9.46
CA ALA A 36 1.32 0.99 -10.49
C ALA A 36 0.78 1.85 -11.63
N ARG A 37 0.06 2.94 -11.32
CA ARG A 37 -0.48 3.86 -12.33
C ARG A 37 0.62 4.61 -13.09
N ALA A 38 1.61 5.16 -12.38
CA ALA A 38 2.71 5.90 -13.01
C ALA A 38 3.55 5.00 -13.92
N ALA A 39 3.80 3.75 -13.53
CA ALA A 39 4.52 2.78 -14.36
C ALA A 39 3.78 2.38 -15.64
N LEU A 40 2.44 2.46 -15.66
CA LEU A 40 1.66 2.26 -16.89
C LEU A 40 1.76 3.46 -17.84
N LEU A 41 1.83 4.68 -17.28
CA LEU A 41 1.90 5.92 -18.06
C LEU A 41 3.32 6.24 -18.54
N LEU A 42 4.35 5.70 -17.88
CA LEU A 42 5.76 5.93 -18.15
C LEU A 42 6.49 4.58 -18.31
N PRO A 43 6.31 3.88 -19.45
CA PRO A 43 6.81 2.51 -19.62
C PRO A 43 8.34 2.42 -19.59
N ASN A 44 9.05 3.43 -20.08
CA ASN A 44 10.51 3.46 -20.09
C ASN A 44 11.12 3.59 -18.68
N GLU A 45 10.37 4.18 -17.75
CA GLU A 45 10.76 4.44 -16.36
C GLU A 45 10.10 3.45 -15.40
N SER A 46 9.25 2.56 -15.91
CA SER A 46 8.34 1.71 -15.14
C SER A 46 9.04 0.87 -14.08
N GLU A 47 10.17 0.24 -14.44
CA GLU A 47 10.99 -0.56 -13.52
C GLU A 47 11.52 0.30 -12.37
N GLN A 48 12.08 1.47 -12.69
CA GLN A 48 12.64 2.37 -11.70
C GLN A 48 11.57 2.95 -10.77
N ILE A 49 10.38 3.26 -11.30
CA ILE A 49 9.23 3.76 -10.52
C ILE A 49 8.79 2.72 -9.50
N ARG A 50 8.68 1.46 -9.93
CA ARG A 50 8.30 0.33 -9.07
C ARG A 50 9.35 0.11 -7.97
N GLN A 51 10.63 0.10 -8.33
CA GLN A 51 11.71 -0.12 -7.38
C GLN A 51 11.75 0.94 -6.27
N ILE A 52 11.78 2.22 -6.64
CA ILE A 52 11.83 3.33 -5.67
C ILE A 52 10.62 3.32 -4.74
N SER A 53 9.43 3.00 -5.28
CA SER A 53 8.20 2.97 -4.47
C SER A 53 8.16 1.78 -3.51
N SER A 54 8.68 0.63 -3.93
CA SER A 54 8.87 -0.54 -3.06
C SER A 54 9.81 -0.22 -1.90
N ASP A 55 10.97 0.37 -2.19
CA ASP A 55 11.94 0.76 -1.16
C ASP A 55 11.35 1.77 -0.18
N TYR A 56 10.58 2.74 -0.67
CA TYR A 56 9.86 3.69 0.17
C TYR A 56 8.84 3.00 1.08
N ILE A 57 8.03 2.07 0.53
CA ILE A 57 7.04 1.33 1.32
C ILE A 57 7.73 0.53 2.43
N ALA A 58 8.82 -0.15 2.08
CA ALA A 58 9.63 -0.87 3.05
C ALA A 58 10.15 0.09 4.12
N LEU A 59 10.85 1.16 3.77
CA LEU A 59 11.40 2.10 4.76
C LEU A 59 10.32 2.78 5.61
N ARG A 60 9.15 3.09 5.03
CA ARG A 60 8.10 3.88 5.67
C ARG A 60 7.13 3.05 6.51
N TYR A 61 6.91 1.80 6.12
CA TYR A 61 5.91 0.91 6.71
C TYR A 61 6.51 -0.43 7.19
N SER A 62 7.83 -0.61 7.18
CA SER A 62 8.45 -1.71 7.92
C SER A 62 8.12 -1.55 9.39
N LEU A 63 7.19 -2.36 9.87
CA LEU A 63 6.94 -2.53 11.30
C LEU A 63 8.02 -3.44 11.87
N GLY A 64 8.37 -3.23 13.14
CA GLY A 64 8.81 -4.35 13.96
C GLY A 64 7.72 -5.44 13.87
N PRO A 65 8.00 -6.63 13.29
CA PRO A 65 6.99 -7.55 12.76
C PRO A 65 6.09 -8.20 13.83
N GLY A 66 6.43 -8.12 15.11
CA GLY A 66 5.73 -8.89 16.15
C GLY A 66 4.31 -8.43 16.44
N ILE A 67 4.05 -7.12 16.50
CA ILE A 67 2.76 -6.60 17.01
C ILE A 67 1.69 -6.56 15.92
N LEU A 68 2.03 -6.16 14.69
CA LEU A 68 1.05 -6.12 13.59
C LEU A 68 0.62 -7.53 13.17
N LEU A 69 1.53 -8.51 13.25
CA LEU A 69 1.25 -9.87 12.83
C LEU A 69 0.33 -10.60 13.84
N ALA A 70 0.51 -10.36 15.13
CA ALA A 70 -0.38 -10.89 16.17
C ALA A 70 -1.79 -10.30 16.06
N HIS A 71 -1.91 -8.99 15.81
CA HIS A 71 -3.20 -8.33 15.62
C HIS A 71 -3.91 -8.80 14.35
N PHE A 72 -3.19 -8.83 13.21
CA PHE A 72 -3.73 -9.33 11.95
C PHE A 72 -4.19 -10.79 12.05
N ALA A 73 -3.42 -11.64 12.75
CA ALA A 73 -3.80 -13.03 12.99
C ALA A 73 -5.09 -13.13 13.81
N ASN A 74 -5.27 -12.32 14.86
CA ASN A 74 -6.50 -12.32 15.64
C ASN A 74 -7.71 -11.87 14.82
N GLU A 75 -7.58 -10.85 13.98
CA GLU A 75 -8.67 -10.36 13.12
C GLU A 75 -9.08 -11.40 12.08
N VAL A 76 -8.12 -12.06 11.43
CA VAL A 76 -8.39 -13.12 10.45
C VAL A 76 -9.03 -14.33 11.12
N ASN A 77 -8.56 -14.71 12.32
CA ASN A 77 -9.12 -15.85 13.05
C ASN A 77 -10.52 -15.58 13.60
N ALA A 78 -10.83 -14.33 13.95
CA ALA A 78 -12.17 -13.93 14.40
C ALA A 78 -13.16 -13.76 13.23
N PHE A 79 -12.67 -13.65 11.98
CA PHE A 79 -13.51 -13.50 10.81
C PHE A 79 -14.28 -14.78 10.51
N THR A 80 -15.58 -14.78 10.87
CA THR A 80 -16.51 -15.85 10.47
C THR A 80 -17.47 -15.31 9.41
N PRO A 81 -17.37 -15.75 8.15
CA PRO A 81 -18.30 -15.32 7.11
C PRO A 81 -19.69 -15.89 7.41
N HIS A 82 -20.67 -15.02 7.62
CA HIS A 82 -22.07 -15.41 7.80
C HIS A 82 -22.67 -15.83 6.44
N GLY A 83 -22.28 -17.03 5.99
CA GLY A 83 -22.73 -17.65 4.74
C GLY A 83 -22.53 -19.16 4.66
N LEU A 84 -21.85 -19.78 5.64
CA LEU A 84 -21.64 -21.24 5.70
C LEU A 84 -22.47 -21.94 6.79
N ARG A 85 -23.55 -21.30 7.26
CA ARG A 85 -24.59 -22.01 8.02
C ARG A 85 -25.64 -22.56 7.05
N THR A 86 -25.34 -23.69 6.45
CA THR A 86 -26.40 -24.65 6.09
C THR A 86 -26.48 -25.64 7.24
N PRO A 87 -27.62 -25.72 7.95
CA PRO A 87 -28.37 -26.97 7.86
C PRO A 87 -29.87 -26.76 7.69
N LEU A 88 -30.38 -27.49 6.68
CA LEU A 88 -31.63 -28.26 6.64
C LEU A 88 -32.48 -28.26 7.93
N ALA A 89 -33.73 -27.81 7.81
CA ALA A 89 -34.90 -28.52 8.36
C ALA A 89 -36.19 -28.06 7.65
N PRO A 90 -37.12 -28.99 7.36
CA PRO A 90 -38.39 -28.70 6.72
C PRO A 90 -39.38 -28.08 7.71
N ARG A 91 -40.37 -27.32 7.23
CA ARG A 91 -41.56 -27.01 8.03
C ARG A 91 -42.84 -27.37 7.27
N VAL A 92 -43.51 -28.34 7.91
CA VAL A 92 -44.91 -28.79 7.85
C VAL A 92 -45.35 -29.54 6.60
#